data_AF-T1B0I5-F1
#
_entry.id   AF-T1B0I5-F1
#
_cell.length_a   1.000
_cell.length_b   1.000
_cell.length_c   1.000
_cell.angle_alpha   90.00
_cell.angle_beta   90.00
_cell.angle_gamma   90.00
#
_symmetry.space_group_name_H-M   'P 1'
#
loop_
_entity.id
_entity.type
_entity.pdbx_description
1 polymer ?
#
loop_
_entity_poly.entity_id
_entity_poly.type
_entity_poly.pdbx_seq_one_letter_code
_entity_poly.pdbx_strand_id
1 'polypeptide(L)'
;MFKPEDMSRIRGDFEKKLNDLFIDLKNLQDILPSKGEPQLVYTIYGSTQVMEKLREMINLTETELYVCTPRVREIRTELKKQIENAIKRNIRVVFVTPPNKRVPANVEVFRKEGLIATDVVSDQKRAMLAGPDLDACG
;
A
#
# COMPACT_ATOMS: atom_id res chain seq x y z
N MET A 1 -34.88 15.10 43.20
CA MET A 1 -35.73 13.97 42.80
C MET A 1 -35.58 13.79 41.29
N PHE A 2 -34.95 12.70 40.84
CA PHE A 2 -34.80 12.41 39.42
C PHE A 2 -36.18 12.00 38.88
N LYS A 3 -36.65 12.64 37.82
CA LYS A 3 -37.87 12.22 37.11
C LYS A 3 -37.45 11.58 35.79
N PRO A 4 -37.97 10.39 35.45
CA PRO A 4 -37.72 9.81 34.14
C PRO A 4 -38.25 10.76 33.07
N GLU A 5 -37.47 10.88 32.00
CA GLU A 5 -37.82 11.71 30.85
C GLU A 5 -38.96 11.09 30.05
N ASP A 6 -39.72 11.94 29.35
CA ASP A 6 -40.83 11.46 28.52
C ASP A 6 -40.30 10.62 27.36
N MET A 7 -40.87 9.43 27.16
CA MET A 7 -40.42 8.50 26.11
C MET A 7 -40.56 9.07 24.70
N SER A 8 -41.54 9.96 24.47
CA SER A 8 -41.73 10.61 23.17
C SER A 8 -40.62 11.61 22.90
N ARG A 9 -40.13 12.28 23.94
CA ARG A 9 -38.98 13.19 23.86
C ARG A 9 -37.69 12.42 23.57
N ILE A 10 -37.44 11.33 24.31
CA ILE A 10 -36.27 10.46 24.08
C ILE A 10 -36.29 9.92 22.64
N ARG A 11 -37.45 9.48 22.16
CA ARG A 11 -37.63 9.02 20.78
C ARG A 11 -37.30 10.12 19.77
N GLY A 12 -37.86 11.32 19.94
CA GLY A 12 -37.60 12.45 19.06
C GLY A 12 -36.12 12.84 19.00
N ASP A 13 -35.44 12.82 20.15
CA ASP A 13 -34.00 13.10 20.23
C ASP A 13 -33.17 12.05 19.49
N PHE A 14 -33.55 10.77 19.57
CA PHE A 14 -32.89 9.70 18.81
C PHE A 14 -33.14 9.81 17.31
N GLU A 15 -34.40 10.03 16.90
CA GLU A 15 -34.76 10.20 15.48
C GLU A 15 -34.01 11.40 14.87
N LYS A 16 -33.89 12.50 15.61
CA LYS A 16 -33.11 13.66 15.18
C LYS A 16 -31.62 13.32 15.00
N LYS A 17 -30.98 12.71 16.00
CA LYS A 17 -29.55 12.34 15.91
C LYS A 17 -29.28 11.39 14.74
N LEU A 18 -30.20 10.46 14.50
CA LEU A 18 -30.08 9.49 13.42
C LEU A 18 -30.23 10.17 12.06
N ASN A 19 -31.18 11.10 11.91
CA ASN A 19 -31.31 11.92 10.70
C ASN A 19 -30.08 12.79 10.46
N ASP A 20 -29.58 13.48 11.50
CA ASP A 20 -28.38 14.32 11.40
C ASP A 20 -27.17 13.49 10.94
N LEU A 21 -26.99 12.27 11.49
CA LEU A 21 -25.94 11.34 11.06
C LEU A 21 -26.06 10.96 9.57
N PHE A 22 -27.27 10.66 9.08
CA PHE A 22 -27.44 10.29 7.67
C PHE A 22 -27.21 11.48 6.73
N ILE A 23 -27.54 12.70 7.16
CA ILE A 23 -27.21 13.92 6.40
C ILE A 23 -25.69 14.08 6.32
N ASP A 24 -24.96 13.91 7.42
CA ASP A 24 -23.49 14.01 7.43
C ASP A 24 -22.83 12.94 6.57
N LEU A 25 -23.31 11.69 6.65
CA LEU A 25 -22.82 10.60 5.79
C LEU A 25 -23.11 10.86 4.31
N LYS A 26 -24.26 11.46 3.99
CA LYS A 26 -24.62 11.81 2.62
C LYS A 26 -23.71 12.92 2.08
N ASN A 27 -23.44 13.94 2.89
CA ASN A 27 -22.49 15.00 2.55
C ASN A 27 -21.09 14.43 2.27
N LEU A 28 -20.61 13.50 3.11
CA LEU A 28 -19.34 12.81 2.87
C LEU A 28 -19.36 12.00 1.56
N GLN A 29 -20.42 11.24 1.32
CA GLN A 29 -20.61 10.46 0.09
C GLN A 29 -20.57 11.35 -1.15
N ASP A 30 -21.17 12.55 -1.10
CA ASP A 30 -21.28 13.43 -2.26
C ASP A 30 -19.99 14.24 -2.51
N ILE A 31 -19.18 14.47 -1.48
CA ILE A 31 -17.88 15.16 -1.60
C ILE A 31 -16.81 14.25 -2.22
N LEU A 32 -16.79 12.96 -1.88
CA LEU A 32 -15.73 12.02 -2.26
C LEU A 32 -15.53 11.87 -3.79
N PRO A 33 -16.57 11.76 -4.64
CA PRO A 33 -16.40 11.64 -6.09
C PRO A 33 -15.77 12.88 -6.75
N SER A 34 -15.98 14.07 -6.16
CA SER A 34 -15.55 15.35 -6.74
C SER A 34 -14.06 15.67 -6.58
N LYS A 35 -13.36 14.96 -5.69
CA LYS A 35 -11.94 15.21 -5.35
C LYS A 35 -10.96 14.19 -5.93
N GLY A 36 -11.44 13.25 -6.75
CA GLY A 36 -10.66 12.09 -7.20
C GLY A 36 -10.53 11.03 -6.11
N GLU A 37 -9.98 9.86 -6.45
CA GLU A 37 -9.72 8.83 -5.45
C GLU A 37 -8.60 9.29 -4.50
N PRO A 38 -8.87 9.44 -3.20
CA PRO A 38 -7.85 9.87 -2.24
C PRO A 38 -6.70 8.85 -2.24
N GLN A 39 -5.52 9.31 -2.64
CA GLN A 39 -4.29 8.53 -2.57
C GLN A 39 -3.67 8.72 -1.18
N LEU A 40 -3.48 7.61 -0.49
CA LEU A 40 -3.02 7.58 0.88
C LEU A 40 -1.49 7.41 0.89
N VAL A 41 -0.77 8.50 1.12
CA VAL A 41 0.70 8.49 1.21
C VAL A 41 1.11 8.45 2.67
N TYR A 42 1.75 7.36 3.08
CA TYR A 42 2.27 7.21 4.44
C TYR A 42 3.78 7.08 4.42
N THR A 43 4.47 7.95 5.14
CA THR A 43 5.90 7.78 5.35
C THR A 43 6.16 6.73 6.41
N ILE A 44 6.84 5.65 6.01
CA ILE A 44 7.31 4.60 6.90
C ILE A 44 8.81 4.79 7.09
N TYR A 45 9.29 4.70 8.33
CA TYR A 45 10.70 4.86 8.67
C TYR A 45 11.30 3.56 9.20
N GLY A 46 12.57 3.33 8.91
CA GLY A 46 13.33 2.17 9.34
C GLY A 46 13.27 1.02 8.33
N SER A 47 14.44 0.46 8.05
CA SER A 47 14.62 -0.60 7.04
C SER A 47 13.75 -1.81 7.24
N THR A 48 13.56 -2.24 8.49
CA THR A 48 12.67 -3.35 8.81
C THR A 48 11.24 -3.06 8.37
N GLN A 49 10.73 -1.85 8.66
CA GLN A 49 9.35 -1.49 8.36
C GLN A 49 9.14 -1.28 6.86
N VAL A 50 10.12 -0.71 6.17
CA VAL A 50 10.11 -0.59 4.69
C VAL A 50 10.09 -1.98 4.05
N MET A 51 10.87 -2.94 4.56
CA MET A 51 10.88 -4.32 4.07
C MET A 51 9.57 -5.06 4.38
N GLU A 52 8.94 -4.82 5.53
CA GLU A 52 7.59 -5.30 5.83
C GLU A 52 6.57 -4.75 4.83
N LYS A 53 6.66 -3.46 4.50
CA LYS A 53 5.74 -2.86 3.53
C LYS A 53 5.92 -3.45 2.14
N LEU A 54 7.17 -3.63 1.70
CA LEU A 54 7.46 -4.30 0.44
C LEU A 54 6.92 -5.74 0.43
N ARG A 55 7.05 -6.47 1.54
CA ARG A 55 6.50 -7.81 1.69
C ARG A 55 4.99 -7.83 1.54
N GLU A 56 4.30 -6.89 2.19
CA GLU A 56 2.85 -6.70 2.05
C GLU A 56 2.47 -6.47 0.59
N MET A 57 3.17 -5.56 -0.10
CA MET A 57 2.92 -5.27 -1.52
C MET A 57 3.08 -6.51 -2.40
N ILE A 58 4.15 -7.29 -2.24
CA ILE A 58 4.38 -8.53 -3.01
C ILE A 58 3.24 -9.53 -2.79
N ASN A 59 2.78 -9.67 -1.55
CA ASN A 59 1.71 -10.59 -1.21
C ASN A 59 0.37 -10.15 -1.81
N LEU A 60 0.10 -8.85 -1.85
CA LEU A 60 -1.14 -8.29 -2.40
C LEU A 60 -1.17 -8.21 -3.93
N THR A 61 -0.03 -8.31 -4.61
CA THR A 61 0.00 -8.31 -6.08
C THR A 61 -0.76 -9.51 -6.66
N GLU A 62 -1.47 -9.28 -7.77
CA GLU A 62 -2.28 -10.26 -8.48
C GLU A 62 -1.79 -10.53 -9.91
N THR A 63 -1.22 -9.53 -10.60
CA THR A 63 -0.90 -9.59 -12.04
C THR A 63 0.55 -9.24 -12.35
N GLU A 64 1.05 -8.09 -11.89
CA GLU A 64 2.39 -7.62 -12.22
C GLU A 64 3.06 -6.86 -11.06
N LEU A 65 4.34 -7.12 -10.87
CA LEU A 65 5.19 -6.50 -9.86
C LEU A 65 6.47 -5.99 -10.51
N TYR A 66 6.70 -4.70 -10.43
CA TYR A 66 7.95 -4.07 -10.85
C TYR A 66 8.74 -3.66 -9.61
N VAL A 67 10.03 -4.02 -9.57
CA VAL A 67 10.96 -3.63 -8.51
C VAL A 67 12.21 -3.03 -9.15
N CYS A 68 12.33 -1.71 -9.11
CA CYS A 68 13.51 -0.97 -9.51
C CYS A 68 14.34 -0.65 -8.28
N THR A 69 15.56 -1.16 -8.16
CA THR A 69 16.30 -1.06 -6.89
C THR A 69 17.82 -1.21 -7.03
N PRO A 70 18.63 -0.39 -6.32
CA PRO A 70 20.05 -0.65 -6.10
C PRO A 70 20.29 -1.79 -5.08
N ARG A 71 19.28 -2.15 -4.26
CA ARG A 71 19.35 -3.08 -3.12
C ARG A 71 18.71 -4.46 -3.41
N VAL A 72 18.88 -4.97 -4.64
CA VAL A 72 18.30 -6.26 -5.04
C VAL A 72 18.79 -7.43 -4.19
N ARG A 73 20.01 -7.33 -3.63
CA ARG A 73 20.57 -8.40 -2.78
C ARG A 73 19.74 -8.57 -1.52
N GLU A 74 19.45 -7.48 -0.84
CA GLU A 74 18.67 -7.41 0.39
C GLU A 74 17.26 -7.95 0.14
N ILE A 75 16.57 -7.38 -0.86
CA ILE A 75 15.21 -7.77 -1.23
C ILE A 75 15.13 -9.25 -1.57
N ARG A 76 16.04 -9.75 -2.41
CA ARG A 76 16.08 -11.18 -2.79
C ARG A 76 16.38 -12.09 -1.61
N THR A 77 17.18 -11.65 -0.64
CA THR A 77 17.59 -12.49 0.50
C THR A 77 16.46 -12.58 1.51
N GLU A 78 15.86 -11.44 1.86
CA GLU A 78 14.83 -11.38 2.90
C GLU A 78 13.45 -11.81 2.39
N LEU A 79 13.09 -11.43 1.16
CA LEU A 79 11.75 -11.65 0.59
C LEU A 79 11.72 -12.80 -0.42
N LYS A 80 12.72 -13.70 -0.36
CA LYS A 80 12.85 -14.85 -1.27
C LYS A 80 11.55 -15.63 -1.40
N LYS A 81 10.96 -16.00 -0.26
CA LYS A 81 9.73 -16.83 -0.20
C LYS A 81 8.54 -16.11 -0.86
N GLN A 82 8.41 -14.81 -0.63
CA GLN A 82 7.30 -14.00 -1.14
C GLN A 82 7.42 -13.82 -2.65
N ILE A 83 8.63 -13.59 -3.16
CA ILE A 83 8.89 -13.54 -4.61
C ILE A 83 8.59 -14.90 -5.25
N GLU A 84 9.08 -16.00 -4.67
CA GLU A 84 8.78 -17.35 -5.16
C GLU A 84 7.27 -17.65 -5.15
N ASN A 85 6.55 -17.23 -4.12
CA ASN A 85 5.10 -17.38 -4.04
C ASN A 85 4.37 -16.51 -5.07
N ALA A 86 4.85 -15.28 -5.33
CA ALA A 86 4.31 -14.44 -6.38
C ALA A 86 4.45 -15.10 -7.76
N ILE A 87 5.64 -15.62 -8.07
CA ILE A 87 5.90 -16.34 -9.32
C ILE A 87 5.00 -17.58 -9.43
N LYS A 88 4.82 -18.36 -8.36
CA LYS A 88 3.91 -19.52 -8.35
C LYS A 88 2.44 -19.15 -8.61
N ARG A 89 2.04 -17.93 -8.27
CA ARG A 89 0.72 -17.37 -8.58
C ARG A 89 0.63 -16.82 -10.02
N ASN A 90 1.63 -17.08 -10.86
CA ASN A 90 1.76 -16.56 -12.23
C ASN A 90 1.81 -15.03 -12.31
N ILE A 91 2.34 -14.37 -11.28
CA ILE A 91 2.56 -12.92 -11.30
C ILE A 91 3.79 -12.63 -12.16
N ARG A 92 3.66 -11.67 -13.07
CA ARG A 92 4.79 -11.15 -13.85
C ARG A 92 5.68 -10.30 -12.96
N VAL A 93 6.82 -10.84 -12.54
CA VAL A 93 7.78 -10.12 -11.68
C VAL A 93 8.93 -9.59 -12.53
N VAL A 94 9.16 -8.28 -12.46
CA VAL A 94 10.18 -7.57 -13.23
C VAL A 94 11.13 -6.85 -12.27
N PHE A 95 12.44 -7.08 -12.42
CA PHE A 95 13.47 -6.37 -11.68
C PHE A 95 14.26 -5.41 -12.58
N VAL A 96 14.39 -4.16 -12.18
CA VAL A 96 15.37 -3.21 -12.72
C VAL A 96 16.46 -3.03 -11.68
N THR A 97 17.70 -3.38 -12.01
CA THR A 97 18.77 -3.43 -11.00
C THR A 97 20.16 -3.16 -11.60
N PRO A 98 21.18 -2.78 -10.82
CA PRO A 98 22.52 -2.56 -11.35
C PRO A 98 23.11 -3.79 -12.07
N PRO A 99 24.06 -3.59 -12.99
CA PRO A 99 24.82 -4.68 -13.60
C PRO A 99 25.47 -5.60 -12.55
N ASN A 100 25.72 -6.85 -12.92
CA ASN A 100 26.45 -7.85 -12.10
C ASN A 100 25.80 -8.22 -10.75
N LYS A 101 24.57 -7.79 -10.47
CA LYS A 101 23.82 -8.23 -9.28
C LYS A 101 23.00 -9.49 -9.56
N ARG A 102 23.02 -10.46 -8.65
CA ARG A 102 22.16 -11.64 -8.75
C ARG A 102 20.71 -11.26 -8.43
N VAL A 103 19.79 -11.72 -9.28
CA VAL A 103 18.34 -11.54 -9.14
C VAL A 103 17.67 -12.87 -8.72
N PRO A 104 16.39 -12.86 -8.31
CA PRO A 104 15.59 -14.08 -8.22
C PRO A 104 15.54 -14.85 -9.55
N ALA A 105 15.29 -16.16 -9.50
CA ALA A 105 15.05 -16.94 -10.71
C ALA A 105 13.62 -16.72 -11.23
N ASN A 106 13.37 -16.99 -12.51
CA ASN A 106 12.04 -16.89 -13.15
C ASN A 106 11.38 -15.51 -13.01
N VAL A 107 12.20 -14.46 -13.15
CA VAL A 107 11.75 -13.06 -13.22
C VAL A 107 12.33 -12.42 -14.47
N GLU A 108 11.67 -11.38 -14.98
CA GLU A 108 12.24 -10.53 -16.01
C GLU A 108 13.26 -9.57 -15.39
N VAL A 109 14.34 -9.27 -16.12
CA VAL A 109 15.43 -8.45 -15.58
C VAL A 109 15.89 -7.43 -16.61
N PHE A 110 15.90 -6.17 -16.17
CA PHE A 110 16.52 -5.06 -16.88
C PHE A 110 17.70 -4.54 -16.06
N ARG A 111 18.79 -4.21 -16.75
CA ARG A 111 20.01 -3.72 -16.11
C ARG A 111 20.14 -2.23 -16.37
N LYS A 112 20.32 -1.45 -15.29
CA LYS A 112 20.46 0.00 -15.36
C LYS A 112 21.44 0.48 -14.29
N GLU A 113 22.39 1.32 -14.69
CA GLU A 113 23.29 2.00 -13.76
C GLU A 113 22.64 3.25 -13.15
N GLY A 114 23.18 3.74 -12.03
CA GLY A 114 22.74 5.00 -11.43
C GLY A 114 21.34 4.97 -10.80
N LEU A 115 20.87 3.82 -10.31
CA LEU A 115 19.64 3.77 -9.51
C LEU A 115 19.88 4.42 -8.14
N ILE A 116 19.12 5.47 -7.83
CA ILE A 116 19.26 6.29 -6.61
C ILE A 116 18.20 5.99 -5.55
N ALA A 117 17.22 5.14 -5.87
CA ALA A 117 16.07 4.83 -5.03
C ALA A 117 15.57 3.41 -5.31
N THR A 118 14.71 2.90 -4.42
CA THR A 118 13.94 1.69 -4.67
C THR A 118 12.49 2.03 -4.97
N ASP A 119 12.08 1.84 -6.21
CA ASP A 119 10.71 2.08 -6.67
C ASP A 119 10.02 0.74 -6.91
N VAL A 120 8.81 0.59 -6.37
CA VAL A 120 8.02 -0.63 -6.50
C VAL A 120 6.63 -0.28 -6.99
N VAL A 121 6.14 -1.00 -8.00
CA VAL A 121 4.78 -0.84 -8.54
C VAL A 121 4.11 -2.21 -8.58
N SER A 122 2.88 -2.28 -8.09
CA SER A 122 2.06 -3.49 -8.02
C SER A 122 0.71 -3.24 -8.69
N ASP A 123 0.43 -4.00 -9.74
CA ASP A 123 -0.83 -4.02 -10.52
C ASP A 123 -1.33 -2.66 -11.01
N GLN A 124 -0.44 -1.66 -11.13
CA GLN A 124 -0.78 -0.25 -11.41
C GLN A 124 -1.73 0.37 -10.37
N LYS A 125 -1.92 -0.29 -9.21
CA LYS A 125 -2.80 0.15 -8.12
C LYS A 125 -2.05 0.66 -6.92
N ARG A 126 -0.81 0.19 -6.71
CA ARG A 126 0.00 0.51 -5.53
C ARG A 126 1.42 0.82 -5.97
N ALA A 127 1.99 1.84 -5.35
CA ALA A 127 3.39 2.20 -5.51
C ALA A 127 4.04 2.37 -4.14
N MET A 128 5.37 2.21 -4.11
CA MET A 128 6.21 2.55 -2.98
C MET A 128 7.51 3.13 -3.53
N LEU A 129 7.89 4.30 -3.03
CA LEU A 129 9.17 4.94 -3.29
C LEU A 129 9.99 4.92 -2.02
N ALA A 130 11.13 4.24 -2.04
CA ALA A 130 12.00 4.10 -0.89
C ALA A 130 13.39 4.69 -1.18
N GLY A 131 14.05 5.18 -0.13
CA GLY A 131 15.42 5.66 -0.21
C GLY A 131 16.40 4.60 -0.72
N PRO A 132 17.63 4.99 -1.10
CA PRO A 132 18.66 4.06 -1.59
C PRO A 132 19.05 3.01 -0.54
N ASP A 133 18.85 3.32 0.74
CA ASP A 133 19.17 2.45 1.87
C ASP A 133 17.95 1.74 2.45
N LEU A 134 16.77 1.89 1.83
CA LEU A 134 15.49 1.39 2.34
C LEU A 134 15.17 1.92 3.75
N ASP A 135 15.73 3.07 4.14
CA ASP A 135 15.60 3.69 5.45
C ASP A 135 14.27 4.41 5.67
N ALA A 136 13.63 4.85 4.59
CA ALA A 136 12.26 5.35 4.59
C ALA A 136 11.57 5.05 3.26
N CYS A 137 10.23 4.95 3.28
CA CYS A 137 9.42 4.87 2.06
C CYS A 137 8.08 5.61 2.19
N GLY A 138 7.47 5.90 1.04
CA GLY A 138 6.14 6.51 0.91
C GLY A 138 5.42 6.10 -0.35
#